data_AF-A0A963L400-F1
#
_entry.id   AF-A0A963L400-F1
#
_cell.length_a   1.000
_cell.length_b   1.000
_cell.length_c   1.000
_cell.angle_alpha   90.00
_cell.angle_beta   90.00
_cell.angle_gamma   90.00
#
_symmetry.space_group_name_H-M   'P 1'
#
loop_
_entity.id
_entity.type
_entity.pdbx_description
1 polymer ?
#
loop_
_entity_poly.entity_id
_entity_poly.type
_entity_poly.pdbx_seq_one_letter_code
_entity_poly.pdbx_strand_id
1 'polypeptide(L)'
;MRTHAVPQERRRFLGRVGSVGLAVGGGGLLAACGEKAAVSPAPVPSVSTVSDSQSSSGPEEAATHDFHGDHQAGIVTAAQRHLYFLVLDLHTHELQEIREVFQRWTVYARRLTRGENVMP
;
A
#
# COMPACT_ATOMS: atom_id res chain seq x y z
N MET A 1 -25.29 26.65 16.59
CA MET A 1 -24.57 25.77 15.64
C MET A 1 -23.10 26.16 15.66
N ARG A 2 -22.22 25.34 16.24
CA ARG A 2 -20.75 25.51 16.19
C ARG A 2 -20.18 24.33 15.41
N THR A 3 -19.65 24.60 14.21
CA THR A 3 -18.86 23.64 13.44
C THR A 3 -17.42 23.74 13.93
N HIS A 4 -16.93 22.70 14.60
CA HIS A 4 -15.51 22.56 14.92
C HIS A 4 -14.80 21.97 13.69
N ALA A 5 -14.01 22.79 13.00
CA ALA A 5 -13.08 22.32 11.98
C ALA A 5 -11.90 21.62 12.68
N VAL A 6 -11.66 20.34 12.35
CA VAL A 6 -10.48 19.59 12.80
C VAL A 6 -9.31 19.91 11.86
N PRO A 7 -8.18 20.46 12.34
CA PRO A 7 -7.02 20.72 11.48
C PRO A 7 -6.37 19.40 11.03
N GLN A 8 -6.22 19.22 9.71
CA GLN A 8 -5.57 18.05 9.12
C GLN A 8 -4.03 18.17 9.22
N GLU A 9 -3.43 17.48 10.21
CA GLU A 9 -1.98 17.33 10.43
C GLU A 9 -1.23 16.50 9.36
N ARG A 10 -1.84 16.24 8.20
CA ARG A 10 -1.30 15.31 7.19
C ARG A 10 0.01 15.74 6.54
N ARG A 11 0.44 17.00 6.71
CA ARG A 11 1.61 17.58 6.01
C ARG A 11 2.89 17.60 6.83
N ARG A 12 2.89 17.17 8.10
CA ARG A 12 4.10 17.16 8.95
C ARG A 12 4.94 15.90 8.82
N PHE A 13 4.40 14.81 8.27
CA PHE A 13 5.08 13.52 8.22
C PHE A 13 6.23 13.47 7.20
N LEU A 14 6.17 14.27 6.12
CA LEU A 14 7.19 14.31 5.08
C LEU A 14 8.34 15.31 5.35
N GLY A 15 8.31 16.04 6.47
CA GLY A 15 9.30 17.07 6.77
C GLY A 15 10.59 16.58 7.45
N ARG A 16 10.73 15.27 7.74
CA ARG A 16 11.80 14.78 8.64
C ARG A 16 12.78 13.77 8.06
N VAL A 17 12.81 13.60 6.73
CA VAL A 17 13.83 12.80 6.02
C VAL A 17 14.48 13.70 4.98
N GLY A 18 15.53 14.43 5.36
CA GLY A 18 16.21 15.34 4.45
C GLY A 18 17.28 16.19 5.12
N SER A 19 18.28 15.56 5.75
CA SER A 19 19.60 16.16 6.03
C SER A 19 20.49 15.17 6.81
N VAL A 20 21.13 14.24 6.09
CA VAL A 20 22.35 13.59 6.60
C VAL A 20 23.45 13.79 5.56
N GLY A 21 24.28 14.79 5.83
CA GLY A 21 25.73 14.75 5.65
C GLY A 21 26.30 14.65 4.24
N LEU A 22 26.31 15.76 3.50
CA LEU A 22 27.38 16.03 2.53
C LEU A 22 28.59 16.56 3.33
N ALA A 23 29.59 15.70 3.60
CA ALA A 23 30.89 16.13 4.11
C ALA A 23 31.94 15.99 3.00
N VAL A 24 32.36 17.15 2.49
CA VAL A 24 33.45 17.36 1.53
C VAL A 24 34.80 17.27 2.24
N GLY A 25 35.78 16.63 1.61
CA GLY A 25 37.22 16.66 1.97
C GLY A 25 37.89 15.34 1.62
N GLY A 26 38.87 15.21 0.73
CA GLY A 26 39.99 16.10 0.45
C GLY A 26 41.22 15.61 1.23
N GLY A 27 42.01 14.70 0.62
CA GLY A 27 43.41 14.33 0.88
C GLY A 27 43.97 14.31 2.32
N GLY A 28 44.54 13.16 2.73
CA GLY A 28 45.44 13.11 3.89
C GLY A 28 45.93 11.71 4.25
N LEU A 29 47.17 11.40 3.83
CA LEU A 29 47.98 10.29 4.33
C LEU A 29 48.53 10.65 5.73
N LEU A 30 48.67 9.64 6.62
CA LEU A 30 49.67 9.46 7.69
C LEU A 30 49.13 9.09 9.09
N ALA A 31 49.85 8.12 9.65
CA ALA A 31 49.66 7.35 10.88
C ALA A 31 49.70 8.15 12.21
N ALA A 32 49.07 7.61 13.25
CA ALA A 32 49.56 7.67 14.63
C ALA A 32 48.96 6.51 15.47
N CYS A 33 49.83 5.82 16.21
CA CYS A 33 49.55 4.71 17.13
C CYS A 33 48.77 5.16 18.38
N GLY A 34 47.93 4.29 18.94
CA GLY A 34 47.59 4.37 20.38
C GLY A 34 46.28 3.73 20.81
N GLU A 35 46.41 2.66 21.60
CA GLU A 35 45.48 2.17 22.64
C GLU A 35 44.19 1.43 22.23
N LYS A 36 43.93 0.33 22.95
CA LYS A 36 42.90 -0.67 22.66
C LYS A 36 41.50 -0.20 23.03
N ALA A 37 40.57 -0.28 22.08
CA ALA A 37 39.16 -0.49 22.36
C ALA A 37 38.61 -1.51 21.36
N ALA A 38 38.33 -2.71 21.85
CA ALA A 38 37.64 -3.75 21.10
C ALA A 38 36.21 -3.28 20.82
N VAL A 39 35.94 -2.89 19.58
CA VAL A 39 34.57 -2.79 19.07
C VAL A 39 34.45 -3.83 17.95
N SER A 40 33.72 -4.88 18.28
CA SER A 40 33.26 -5.91 17.35
C SER A 40 32.61 -5.24 16.13
N PRO A 41 33.03 -5.50 14.88
CA PRO A 41 32.24 -5.10 13.73
C PRO A 41 30.99 -5.97 13.71
N ALA A 42 29.87 -5.41 14.17
CA ALA A 42 28.56 -6.00 13.92
C ALA A 42 28.39 -6.17 12.39
N PRO A 43 27.86 -7.30 11.92
CA PRO A 43 27.67 -7.51 10.49
C PRO A 43 26.71 -6.44 9.96
N VAL A 44 27.19 -5.63 9.02
CA VAL A 44 26.34 -4.75 8.22
C VAL A 44 25.32 -5.65 7.50
N PRO A 45 24.00 -5.42 7.65
CA PRO A 45 23.03 -6.13 6.83
C PRO A 45 23.25 -5.69 5.38
N SER A 46 23.73 -6.61 4.55
CA SER A 46 23.81 -6.43 3.11
C SER A 46 22.41 -6.03 2.61
N VAL A 47 22.27 -4.80 2.13
CA VAL A 47 21.05 -4.37 1.45
C VAL A 47 20.94 -5.18 0.17
N SER A 48 20.07 -6.19 0.19
CA SER A 48 19.70 -6.91 -1.02
C SER A 48 19.04 -5.89 -1.94
N THR A 49 19.71 -5.60 -3.06
CA THR A 49 19.11 -4.93 -4.21
C THR A 49 17.83 -5.67 -4.56
N VAL A 50 16.68 -5.03 -4.32
CA VAL A 50 15.40 -5.48 -4.83
C VAL A 50 15.51 -5.48 -6.36
N SER A 51 15.63 -6.68 -6.93
CA SER A 51 15.46 -6.88 -8.37
C SER A 51 14.08 -6.36 -8.74
N ASP A 52 14.07 -5.35 -9.61
CA ASP A 52 12.88 -4.87 -10.29
C ASP A 52 12.36 -6.03 -11.14
N SER A 53 11.29 -6.69 -10.66
CA SER A 53 10.64 -7.77 -11.38
C SER A 53 9.93 -7.17 -12.58
N GLN A 54 10.66 -7.17 -13.70
CA GLN A 54 10.20 -6.80 -15.02
C GLN A 54 8.94 -7.60 -15.37
N SER A 55 7.80 -6.92 -15.42
CA SER A 55 6.51 -7.49 -15.82
C SER A 55 6.55 -7.79 -17.31
N SER A 56 6.56 -9.09 -17.64
CA SER A 56 6.40 -9.60 -18.99
C SER A 56 4.98 -9.34 -19.49
N SER A 57 4.83 -8.45 -20.48
CA SER A 57 3.60 -8.26 -21.23
C SER A 57 3.39 -9.44 -22.18
N GLY A 58 2.84 -10.53 -21.64
CA GLY A 58 2.18 -11.58 -22.43
C GLY A 58 0.79 -11.14 -22.89
N PRO A 59 0.10 -11.93 -23.75
CA PRO A 59 -1.27 -11.63 -24.15
C PRO A 59 -2.13 -11.39 -22.91
N GLU A 60 -2.93 -10.30 -22.89
CA GLU A 60 -3.87 -9.99 -21.82
C GLU A 60 -4.95 -11.09 -21.76
N GLU A 61 -4.64 -12.21 -21.11
CA GLU A 61 -5.68 -12.94 -20.40
C GLU A 61 -6.36 -11.93 -19.48
N ALA A 62 -7.70 -11.91 -19.49
CA ALA A 62 -8.47 -11.01 -18.63
C ALA A 62 -8.03 -11.24 -17.18
N ALA A 63 -7.21 -10.32 -16.67
CA ALA A 63 -6.62 -10.43 -15.35
C ALA A 63 -7.74 -10.51 -14.32
N THR A 64 -7.96 -11.71 -13.79
CA THR A 64 -8.95 -11.96 -12.74
C THR A 64 -8.27 -11.77 -11.40
N HIS A 65 -8.91 -11.02 -10.51
CA HIS A 65 -8.44 -10.83 -9.15
C HIS A 65 -9.35 -11.59 -8.19
N ASP A 66 -8.75 -12.28 -7.22
CA ASP A 66 -9.51 -12.98 -6.20
C ASP A 66 -10.36 -12.00 -5.39
N PHE A 67 -11.65 -12.31 -5.27
CA PHE A 67 -12.59 -11.50 -4.49
C PHE A 67 -12.33 -11.60 -2.98
N HIS A 68 -11.84 -12.75 -2.52
CA HIS A 68 -11.58 -13.02 -1.11
C HIS A 68 -10.09 -12.93 -0.80
N GLY A 69 -9.79 -12.38 0.37
CA GLY A 69 -8.45 -12.26 0.93
C GLY A 69 -8.52 -11.48 2.24
N ASP A 70 -7.38 -11.31 2.89
CA ASP A 70 -7.28 -10.49 4.11
C ASP A 70 -7.61 -9.01 3.83
N HIS A 71 -7.40 -8.58 2.59
CA HIS A 71 -7.66 -7.22 2.10
C HIS A 71 -8.50 -7.25 0.82
N GLN A 72 -9.34 -6.23 0.64
CA GLN A 72 -10.16 -6.10 -0.56
C GLN A 72 -9.30 -5.76 -1.78
N ALA A 73 -9.63 -6.39 -2.91
CA ALA A 73 -9.09 -6.02 -4.21
C ALA A 73 -9.45 -4.56 -4.56
N GLY A 74 -8.60 -3.90 -5.35
CA GLY A 74 -8.77 -2.51 -5.76
C GLY A 74 -8.06 -1.46 -4.88
N ILE A 75 -7.37 -1.89 -3.80
CA ILE A 75 -6.52 -0.99 -2.99
C ILE A 75 -5.06 -1.02 -3.47
N VAL A 76 -4.42 -2.19 -3.36
CA VAL A 76 -3.03 -2.40 -3.81
C VAL A 76 -2.95 -3.09 -5.17
N THR A 77 -4.09 -3.53 -5.70
CA THR A 77 -4.22 -4.03 -7.07
C THR A 77 -3.76 -2.96 -8.05
N ALA A 78 -3.07 -3.36 -9.13
CA ALA A 78 -2.65 -2.43 -10.16
C ALA A 78 -3.85 -1.65 -10.72
N ALA A 79 -3.66 -0.35 -10.98
CA ALA A 79 -4.74 0.53 -11.40
C ALA A 79 -5.35 0.06 -12.74
N GLN A 80 -6.67 -0.11 -12.75
CA GLN A 80 -7.43 -0.50 -13.92
C GLN A 80 -7.75 0.70 -14.81
N ARG A 81 -8.03 0.45 -16.10
CA ARG A 81 -8.27 1.51 -17.11
C ARG A 81 -9.60 2.27 -16.94
N HIS A 82 -10.59 1.65 -16.30
CA HIS A 82 -11.94 2.20 -16.16
C HIS A 82 -12.42 2.07 -14.71
N LEU A 83 -13.26 3.00 -14.25
CA LEU A 83 -13.78 3.03 -12.88
C LEU A 83 -15.21 3.58 -12.84
N TYR A 84 -16.07 2.90 -12.10
CA TYR A 84 -17.37 3.39 -11.68
C TYR A 84 -17.35 3.60 -10.17
N PHE A 85 -17.78 4.78 -9.71
CA PHE A 85 -17.85 5.13 -8.30
C PHE A 85 -19.27 5.48 -7.90
N LEU A 86 -19.76 4.90 -6.81
CA LEU A 86 -21.13 5.09 -6.33
C LEU A 86 -21.11 5.59 -4.88
N VAL A 87 -22.05 6.48 -4.57
CA VAL A 87 -22.39 6.90 -3.21
C VAL A 87 -23.86 6.55 -3.01
N LEU A 88 -24.17 5.78 -1.96
CA LEU A 88 -25.52 5.30 -1.69
C LEU A 88 -25.92 5.66 -0.26
N ASP A 89 -27.19 6.02 -0.09
CA ASP A 89 -27.82 6.18 1.21
C ASP A 89 -28.54 4.90 1.61
N LEU A 90 -28.55 4.58 2.91
CA LEU A 90 -29.38 3.51 3.45
C LEU A 90 -30.82 4.00 3.59
N HIS A 91 -31.77 3.27 3.00
CA HIS A 91 -33.21 3.58 3.11
C HIS A 91 -33.87 2.99 4.37
N THR A 92 -33.15 2.17 5.12
CA THR A 92 -33.62 1.44 6.30
C THR A 92 -32.54 1.50 7.39
N HIS A 93 -32.97 1.40 8.64
CA HIS A 93 -32.09 1.28 9.80
C HIS A 93 -32.17 -0.11 10.45
N GLU A 94 -32.92 -1.04 9.86
CA GLU A 94 -33.06 -2.39 10.36
C GLU A 94 -31.80 -3.21 10.05
N LEU A 95 -31.11 -3.67 11.10
CA LEU A 95 -29.83 -4.39 10.97
C LEU A 95 -29.96 -5.66 10.13
N GLN A 96 -31.09 -6.36 10.23
CA GLN A 96 -31.31 -7.61 9.52
C GLN A 96 -31.43 -7.37 8.00
N GLU A 97 -32.20 -6.37 7.58
CA GLU A 97 -32.33 -6.00 6.16
C GLU A 97 -30.98 -5.56 5.58
N ILE A 98 -30.23 -4.72 6.31
CA ILE A 98 -28.90 -4.25 5.89
C ILE A 98 -27.95 -5.44 5.72
N ARG A 99 -27.94 -6.38 6.67
CA ARG A 99 -27.11 -7.59 6.61
C ARG A 99 -27.44 -8.41 5.37
N GLU A 100 -28.72 -8.59 5.04
CA GLU A 100 -29.15 -9.35 3.87
C GLU A 100 -28.71 -8.72 2.55
N VAL A 101 -28.77 -7.39 2.45
CA VAL A 101 -28.26 -6.66 1.27
C VAL A 101 -26.76 -6.91 1.08
N PHE A 102 -25.95 -6.74 2.13
CA PHE A 102 -24.51 -6.97 2.04
C PHE A 102 -24.16 -8.43 1.72
N GLN A 103 -24.86 -9.40 2.29
CA GLN A 103 -24.65 -10.81 1.95
C GLN A 103 -24.95 -11.08 0.47
N ARG A 104 -26.07 -10.55 -0.04
CA ARG A 104 -26.46 -10.72 -1.44
C ARG A 104 -25.45 -10.07 -2.38
N TRP A 105 -25.01 -8.84 -2.08
CA TRP A 105 -23.97 -8.15 -2.84
C TRP A 105 -22.63 -8.86 -2.80
N THR A 106 -22.27 -9.47 -1.67
CA THR A 106 -21.03 -10.27 -1.55
C THR A 106 -21.06 -11.47 -2.52
N VAL A 107 -22.21 -12.14 -2.65
CA VAL A 107 -22.36 -13.23 -3.62
C VAL A 107 -22.29 -12.71 -5.05
N TYR A 108 -22.98 -11.61 -5.34
CA TYR A 108 -23.03 -11.03 -6.69
C TYR A 108 -21.68 -10.49 -7.14
N ALA A 109 -20.99 -9.75 -6.29
CA ALA A 109 -19.68 -9.19 -6.58
C ALA A 109 -18.65 -10.31 -6.84
N ARG A 110 -18.67 -11.40 -6.05
CA ARG A 110 -17.81 -12.58 -6.30
C ARG A 110 -18.02 -13.18 -7.69
N ARG A 111 -19.27 -13.29 -8.14
CA ARG A 111 -19.61 -13.78 -9.49
C ARG A 111 -19.09 -12.83 -10.56
N LEU A 112 -19.37 -11.54 -10.40
CA LEU A 112 -18.91 -10.51 -11.34
C LEU A 112 -17.39 -10.47 -11.48
N THR A 113 -16.64 -10.59 -10.39
CA THR A 113 -15.16 -10.62 -10.45
C THR A 113 -14.62 -11.83 -11.20
N ARG A 114 -15.40 -12.91 -11.33
CA ARG A 114 -15.06 -14.12 -12.10
C ARG A 114 -15.60 -14.10 -13.52
N GLY A 115 -16.29 -13.03 -13.93
CA GLY A 115 -16.98 -12.95 -15.21
C GLY A 115 -18.24 -13.84 -15.29
N GLU A 116 -18.76 -14.32 -14.15
CA GLU A 116 -19.97 -15.13 -14.09
C GLU A 116 -21.24 -14.25 -14.10
N ASN A 117 -22.36 -14.79 -14.61
CA ASN A 117 -23.65 -14.10 -14.54
C ASN A 117 -24.17 -14.04 -13.09
N VAL A 118 -24.78 -12.92 -12.71
CA VAL A 118 -25.20 -12.66 -11.32
C VAL A 118 -26.46 -13.48 -10.96
N MET A 119 -27.35 -13.66 -11.92
CA MET A 119 -28.54 -14.50 -11.87
C MET A 119 -28.59 -15.36 -13.15
N PRO A 120 -29.17 -16.58 -13.13
CA PRO A 120 -29.33 -17.39 -14.33
C PRO A 120 -30.13 -16.68 -15.43
#